data_AF-A0A5C6FHL5-F1
#
_entry.id   AF-A0A5C6FHL5-F1
#
_cell.length_a   1.000
_cell.length_b   1.000
_cell.length_c   1.000
_cell.angle_alpha   90.00
_cell.angle_beta   90.00
_cell.angle_gamma   90.00
#
_symmetry.space_group_name_H-M   'P 1'
#
loop_
_entity.id
_entity.type
_entity.pdbx_description
1 polymer ?
#
loop_
_entity_poly.entity_id
_entity_poly.type
_entity_poly.pdbx_seq_one_letter_code
_entity_poly.pdbx_strand_id
1 'polypeptide(L)' 'MEFSDVVGKTIQSATQMKRPETDDDGWLLLEFTDGTRCMVVAYYGGYTGDSEDEYPTGICISEKVEGFVPVPSSA' A
#
# COMPACT_ATOMS: atom_id res chain seq x y z
N MET A 1 -5.39 4.76 11.59
CA MET A 1 -4.34 3.88 12.15
C MET A 1 -3.03 4.64 12.25
N GLU A 2 -2.33 4.50 13.37
CA GLU A 2 -1.02 5.10 13.65
C GLU A 2 0.09 4.04 13.62
N PHE A 3 1.34 4.47 13.43
CA PHE A 3 2.48 3.54 13.38
C PHE A 3 2.60 2.69 14.65
N SER A 4 2.30 3.28 15.82
CA SER A 4 2.32 2.57 17.11
C SER A 4 1.36 1.38 17.15
N ASP A 5 0.31 1.36 16.33
CA ASP A 5 -0.70 0.30 16.34
C ASP A 5 -0.20 -1.00 15.71
N VAL A 6 0.92 -0.96 14.99
CA VAL A 6 1.48 -2.12 14.27
C VAL A 6 2.89 -2.49 14.71
N VAL A 7 3.56 -1.67 15.53
CA VAL A 7 4.89 -1.97 16.06
C VAL A 7 4.84 -3.23 16.95
N GLY A 8 5.74 -4.18 16.67
CA GLY A 8 5.85 -5.42 17.43
C GLY A 8 4.85 -6.51 17.02
N LYS A 9 3.94 -6.24 16.08
CA LYS A 9 3.07 -7.26 15.50
C LYS A 9 3.83 -8.11 14.48
N THR A 10 3.41 -9.37 14.35
CA THR A 10 3.97 -10.31 13.38
C THR A 10 3.15 -10.27 12.09
N ILE A 11 3.81 -10.02 10.95
CA ILE A 11 3.20 -10.06 9.64
C ILE A 11 2.92 -11.53 9.27
N GLN A 12 1.68 -11.83 8.92
CA GLN A 12 1.25 -13.13 8.42
C GLN A 12 1.34 -13.20 6.89
N SER A 13 0.89 -12.14 6.20
CA SER A 13 0.90 -12.07 4.75
C SER A 13 1.17 -10.63 4.27
N ALA A 14 1.74 -10.54 3.07
CA ALA A 14 1.92 -9.28 2.35
C ALA A 14 1.46 -9.50 0.91
N THR A 15 0.47 -8.72 0.47
CA THR A 15 -0.15 -8.85 -0.85
C THR A 15 -0.02 -7.54 -1.59
N GLN A 16 0.55 -7.56 -2.80
CA GLN A 16 0.59 -6.38 -3.65
C GLN A 16 -0.81 -6.07 -4.16
N MET A 17 -1.19 -4.81 -4.08
CA MET A 17 -2.53 -4.32 -4.40
C MET A 17 -2.45 -3.19 -5.41
N LYS A 18 -3.54 -3.01 -6.15
CA LYS A 18 -3.74 -1.92 -7.12
C LYS A 18 -5.15 -1.39 -7.03
N ARG A 19 -5.39 -0.20 -7.58
CA ARG A 19 -6.76 0.23 -7.84
C ARG A 19 -7.26 -0.43 -9.13
N PRO A 20 -8.54 -0.83 -9.22
CA PRO A 20 -9.11 -1.41 -10.43
C PRO A 20 -8.97 -0.53 -11.68
N GLU A 21 -8.98 0.79 -11.49
CA GLU A 21 -8.98 1.79 -12.56
C GLU A 21 -7.59 2.30 -12.98
N THR A 22 -6.52 1.88 -12.31
CA THR A 22 -5.15 2.31 -12.60
C THR A 22 -4.23 1.12 -12.87
N ASP A 23 -3.22 1.32 -13.70
CA ASP A 23 -2.09 0.39 -13.82
C ASP A 23 -1.09 0.53 -12.67
N ASP A 24 -1.18 1.60 -11.87
CA ASP A 24 -0.38 1.77 -10.65
C ASP A 24 -0.55 0.62 -9.65
N ASP A 25 0.59 0.16 -9.10
CA ASP A 25 0.68 -0.93 -8.13
C ASP A 25 1.38 -0.49 -6.82
N GLY A 26 1.16 0.77 -6.41
CA GLY A 26 1.81 1.43 -5.27
C GLY A 26 1.26 1.09 -3.88
N TRP A 27 0.54 -0.03 -3.73
CA TRP A 27 -0.14 -0.41 -2.49
C TRP A 27 0.24 -1.83 -2.06
N LEU A 28 0.48 -2.01 -0.75
CA LEU A 28 0.81 -3.31 -0.17
C LEU A 28 -0.09 -3.57 1.05
N LEU A 29 -0.97 -4.55 0.94
CA LEU A 29 -1.80 -5.00 2.06
C LEU A 29 -0.98 -5.90 2.96
N LEU A 30 -0.89 -5.53 4.23
CA LEU A 30 -0.32 -6.37 5.29
C LEU A 30 -1.46 -6.95 6.14
N GLU A 31 -1.43 -8.25 6.34
CA GLU A 31 -2.24 -8.93 7.35
C GLU A 31 -1.31 -9.43 8.46
N PHE A 32 -1.68 -9.16 9.70
CA PHE A 32 -0.94 -9.58 10.88
C PHE A 32 -1.56 -10.83 11.50
N THR A 33 -0.76 -11.58 12.25
CA THR A 33 -1.21 -12.84 12.88
C THR A 33 -2.34 -12.66 13.91
N ASP A 34 -2.55 -11.44 14.40
CA ASP A 34 -3.64 -11.08 15.30
C ASP A 34 -4.94 -10.67 14.57
N GLY A 35 -4.95 -10.74 13.24
CA GLY A 35 -6.08 -10.34 12.38
C GLY A 35 -6.11 -8.85 12.04
N THR A 36 -5.19 -8.04 12.56
CA THR A 36 -5.04 -6.63 12.14
C THR A 36 -4.70 -6.58 10.65
N ARG A 37 -5.22 -5.57 9.95
CA ARG A 37 -4.87 -5.27 8.56
C ARG A 37 -4.49 -3.81 8.40
N CYS A 38 -3.48 -3.55 7.57
CA CYS A 38 -3.16 -2.19 7.15
C CYS A 38 -2.63 -2.19 5.71
N MET A 39 -2.74 -1.03 5.06
CA MET A 39 -2.18 -0.78 3.74
C MET A 39 -0.92 0.06 3.89
N VAL A 40 0.21 -0.39 3.35
CA VAL A 40 1.35 0.49 3.08
C VAL A 40 1.10 1.17 1.74
N VAL A 41 1.21 2.50 1.73
CA VAL A 41 0.89 3.34 0.58
C VAL A 41 2.10 4.18 0.22
N ALA A 42 2.49 4.18 -1.05
CA ALA A 42 3.46 5.13 -1.58
C ALA A 42 2.80 6.51 -1.74
N TYR A 43 3.48 7.56 -1.29
CA TYR A 43 3.12 8.94 -1.60
C TYR A 43 4.06 9.51 -2.66
N TYR A 44 3.46 10.21 -3.61
CA TYR A 44 4.12 10.82 -4.76
C TYR A 44 4.07 12.35 -4.62
N GLY A 45 4.92 13.04 -5.37
CA GLY A 45 4.86 14.50 -5.48
C GLY A 45 3.51 14.98 -6.02
N GLY A 46 3.28 16.30 -5.98
CA GLY A 46 2.15 16.87 -6.71
C GLY A 46 2.43 16.75 -8.21
N TYR A 47 1.47 16.24 -8.99
CA TYR A 47 1.64 16.10 -10.43
C TYR A 47 1.91 17.46 -11.09
N THR A 48 3.15 17.71 -11.51
CA THR A 48 3.54 18.91 -12.26
C THR A 48 3.48 18.71 -13.78
N GLY A 49 3.36 17.47 -14.24
CA GLY A 49 3.49 17.09 -15.65
C GLY A 49 4.90 16.63 -16.04
N ASP A 50 5.87 16.71 -15.13
CA ASP A 50 7.22 16.18 -15.31
C ASP A 50 7.35 14.78 -14.69
N SER A 51 8.07 13.87 -15.36
CA SER A 51 8.26 12.47 -14.92
C SER A 51 8.99 12.33 -13.58
N GLU A 52 9.62 13.39 -13.07
CA GLU A 52 10.32 13.36 -11.77
C GLU A 52 9.35 13.24 -10.58
N ASP A 53 8.09 13.67 -10.74
CA ASP A 53 7.04 13.52 -9.71
C ASP A 53 6.34 12.16 -9.73
N GLU A 54 6.64 11.31 -10.72
CA GLU A 54 6.13 9.93 -10.82
C GLU A 54 6.87 8.97 -9.86
N TYR A 55 7.95 9.42 -9.21
CA TYR A 55 8.69 8.62 -8.25
C TYR A 55 8.14 8.77 -6.82
N PRO A 56 8.04 7.67 -6.06
CA PRO A 56 7.65 7.73 -4.66
C PRO A 56 8.61 8.61 -3.85
N THR A 57 8.08 9.59 -3.14
CA THR A 57 8.86 10.41 -2.19
C THR A 57 8.81 9.85 -0.77
N GLY A 58 8.01 8.80 -0.57
CA GLY A 58 8.10 7.88 0.57
C GLY A 58 6.82 7.08 0.79
N ILE A 59 6.64 6.57 2.00
CA ILE A 59 5.58 5.62 2.35
C ILE A 59 4.88 5.96 3.68
N CYS A 60 3.58 5.68 3.75
CA CYS A 60 2.80 5.74 4.99
C CYS A 60 1.98 4.47 5.18
N ILE A 61 1.36 4.34 6.35
CA ILE A 61 0.35 3.31 6.60
C ILE A 61 -1.05 3.92 6.61
N SER A 62 -2.02 3.14 6.14
CA SER A 62 -3.43 3.51 6.08
C SER A 62 -4.28 2.35 6.56
N GLU A 63 -5.40 2.66 7.20
CA GLU A 63 -6.45 1.68 7.52
C GLU A 63 -7.39 1.41 6.36
N LYS A 64 -7.37 2.27 5.33
CA LYS A 64 -8.21 2.14 4.14
C LYS A 64 -7.66 1.04 3.24
N VAL A 65 -8.36 -0.09 3.22
CA VAL A 65 -8.03 -1.28 2.43
C VAL A 65 -9.04 -1.54 1.31
N GLU A 66 -10.17 -0.82 1.33
CA GLU A 66 -11.28 -0.94 0.40
C GLU A 66 -11.02 -0.19 -0.90
N GLY A 67 -11.57 -0.71 -2.00
CA GLY A 67 -11.37 -0.15 -3.35
C GLY A 67 -10.07 -0.58 -4.01
N PHE A 68 -9.33 -1.50 -3.40
CA PHE A 68 -8.13 -2.11 -3.96
C PHE A 68 -8.37 -3.58 -4.30
N VAL A 69 -7.66 -4.07 -5.29
CA VAL A 69 -7.67 -5.48 -5.71
C VAL A 69 -6.25 -6.03 -5.74
N PRO A 70 -6.04 -7.35 -5.49
CA PRO A 70 -4.72 -7.94 -5.63
C PRO A 70 -4.17 -7.78 -7.03
N VAL A 71 -2.88 -7.46 -7.14
CA VAL A 71 -2.17 -7.54 -8.41
C VAL A 71 -2.12 -9.03 -8.82
N PRO A 72 -2.55 -9.40 -10.03
CA PRO A 72 -2.46 -10.78 -10.49
C PRO A 72 -1.00 -11.25 -10.46
N SER A 73 -0.74 -12.42 -9.88
CA SER A 73 0.57 -13.06 -9.99
C SER A 73 0.89 -13.27 -11.46
N SER A 74 2.02 -12.74 -11.93
CA SER A 74 2.62 -13.20 -13.18
C SER A 74 2.84 -14.70 -13.06
N ALA A 75 2.28 -15.48 -13.98
CA ALA A 75 2.48 -16.92 -14.07
C ALA A 75 3.84 -17.25 -14.69
#